data_AF-A0A0T9R9R9-F1
#
_entry.id   AF-A0A0T9R9R9-F1
#
_cell.length_a   1.000
_cell.length_b   1.000
_cell.length_c   1.000
_cell.angle_alpha   90.00
_cell.angle_beta   90.00
_cell.angle_gamma   90.00
#
_symmetry.space_group_name_H-M   'P 1'
#
loop_
_entity.id
_entity.type
_entity.pdbx_description
1 polymer ?
#
loop_
_entity_poly.entity_id
_entity_poly.type
_entity_poly.pdbx_seq_one_letter_code
_entity_poly.pdbx_strand_id
1 'polypeptide(L)'
;MIKSIFFTLAIVYSSTILAKVSPAVVAIGIVSLSPEDISLSTTKNSLSDDNVLMCFDTPDQKRKCSSLPGSKFVEVITNDSVTDVSSEKEIHTFRYIMNKSDNTDAVYGIAVIYSSKQKVDYKMTLNTYPSELSILLDDKKMNFNLCTSVEGVHVYAPQYKNSMHIYLSLGYEVSPTCSNDVYQ
;
A
#
# COMPACT_ATOMS: atom_id res chain seq x y z
N MET A 1 -71.58 9.80 28.44
CA MET A 1 -70.77 8.81 27.70
C MET A 1 -69.68 9.58 26.95
N ILE A 2 -68.50 9.75 27.55
CA ILE A 2 -67.41 10.59 27.03
C ILE A 2 -66.40 9.66 26.37
N LYS A 3 -66.24 9.75 25.05
CA LYS A 3 -65.20 9.03 24.30
C LYS A 3 -63.92 9.87 24.31
N SER A 4 -62.96 9.46 25.13
CA SER A 4 -61.59 9.99 25.09
C SER A 4 -60.90 9.54 23.80
N ILE A 5 -60.44 10.50 22.99
CA ILE A 5 -59.59 10.29 21.83
C ILE A 5 -58.14 10.32 22.32
N PHE A 6 -57.49 9.17 22.35
CA PHE A 6 -56.06 9.06 22.62
C PHE A 6 -55.28 9.49 21.36
N PHE A 7 -54.61 10.64 21.43
CA PHE A 7 -53.71 11.13 20.40
C PHE A 7 -52.32 10.52 20.62
N THR A 8 -51.95 9.52 19.82
CA THR A 8 -50.66 8.83 19.92
C THR A 8 -49.60 9.64 19.18
N LEU A 9 -48.65 10.21 19.94
CA LEU A 9 -47.52 10.98 19.43
C LEU A 9 -46.47 10.03 18.84
N ALA A 10 -46.38 9.96 17.51
CA ALA A 10 -45.35 9.19 16.82
C ALA A 10 -44.02 9.97 16.84
N ILE A 11 -43.09 9.55 17.71
CA ILE A 11 -41.73 10.06 17.77
C ILE A 11 -40.98 9.51 16.56
N VAL A 12 -40.75 10.37 15.57
CA VAL A 12 -39.89 10.08 14.41
C VAL A 12 -38.44 10.09 14.90
N TYR A 13 -37.87 8.92 15.12
CA TYR A 13 -36.44 8.76 15.34
C TYR A 13 -35.70 9.09 14.03
N SER A 14 -35.19 10.32 13.93
CA SER A 14 -34.16 10.67 12.96
C SER A 14 -32.92 9.83 13.24
N SER A 15 -32.77 8.74 12.50
CA SER A 15 -31.54 7.98 12.44
C SER A 15 -30.49 8.88 11.77
N THR A 16 -29.62 9.48 12.58
CA THR A 16 -28.39 10.07 12.08
C THR A 16 -27.57 8.94 11.48
N ILE A 17 -27.62 8.84 10.15
CA ILE A 17 -26.72 7.97 9.39
C ILE A 17 -25.32 8.50 9.65
N LEU A 18 -24.60 7.85 10.56
CA LEU A 18 -23.18 8.06 10.74
C LEU A 18 -22.53 7.64 9.42
N ALA A 19 -22.26 8.61 8.55
CA ALA A 19 -21.54 8.37 7.31
C ALA A 19 -20.21 7.73 7.67
N LYS A 20 -20.12 6.41 7.51
CA LYS A 20 -18.90 5.65 7.66
C LYS A 20 -17.96 6.21 6.61
N VAL A 21 -17.03 7.06 7.04
CA VAL A 21 -16.03 7.66 6.16
C VAL A 21 -15.28 6.49 5.54
N SER A 22 -15.63 6.16 4.29
CA SER A 22 -14.95 5.09 3.56
C SER A 22 -13.47 5.40 3.63
N PRO A 23 -12.61 4.46 4.07
CA PRO A 23 -11.19 4.66 3.91
C PRO A 23 -10.96 4.98 2.44
N ALA A 24 -10.06 5.94 2.20
CA ALA A 24 -9.54 6.13 0.86
C ALA A 24 -9.07 4.74 0.38
N VAL A 25 -9.53 4.32 -0.81
CA VAL A 25 -9.23 2.99 -1.33
C VAL A 25 -7.78 2.99 -1.78
N VAL A 26 -6.88 2.68 -0.85
CA VAL A 26 -5.45 2.57 -1.08
C VAL A 26 -5.09 1.10 -1.17
N ALA A 27 -4.27 0.76 -2.14
CA ALA A 27 -3.59 -0.52 -2.22
C ALA A 27 -2.09 -0.32 -1.95
N ILE A 28 -1.43 -1.39 -1.52
CA ILE A 28 0.02 -1.43 -1.37
C ILE A 28 0.63 -2.40 -2.38
N GLY A 29 1.92 -2.25 -2.62
CA GLY A 29 2.69 -3.15 -3.46
C GLY A 29 4.14 -3.24 -2.99
N ILE A 30 4.82 -4.30 -3.43
CA ILE A 30 6.28 -4.37 -3.40
C ILE A 30 6.78 -3.93 -4.77
N VAL A 31 7.75 -3.01 -4.78
CA VAL A 31 8.49 -2.66 -6.00
C VAL A 31 9.90 -3.21 -5.94
N SER A 32 10.37 -3.74 -7.05
CA SER A 32 11.77 -4.12 -7.25
C SER A 32 12.34 -3.33 -8.41
N LEU A 33 13.49 -2.72 -8.18
CA LEU A 33 14.23 -1.97 -9.20
C LEU A 33 15.20 -2.91 -9.91
N SER A 34 15.18 -2.89 -11.25
CA SER A 34 16.21 -3.49 -12.11
C SER A 34 16.90 -2.40 -12.94
N PRO A 35 18.00 -2.68 -13.64
CA PRO A 35 18.67 -1.68 -14.46
C PRO A 35 17.80 -1.07 -15.58
N GLU A 36 16.79 -1.79 -16.06
CA GLU A 36 15.99 -1.39 -17.22
C GLU A 36 14.50 -1.16 -16.90
N ASP A 37 14.01 -1.69 -15.79
CA ASP A 37 12.61 -1.61 -15.44
C ASP A 37 12.35 -1.55 -13.92
N ILE A 38 11.11 -1.18 -13.61
CA ILE A 38 10.53 -1.33 -12.29
C ILE A 38 9.45 -2.40 -12.40
N SER A 39 9.53 -3.41 -11.54
CA SER A 39 8.45 -4.36 -11.34
C SER A 39 7.67 -4.01 -10.08
N LEU A 40 6.35 -4.01 -10.18
CA LEU A 40 5.39 -3.72 -9.11
C LEU A 40 4.50 -4.93 -8.94
N SER A 41 4.46 -5.53 -7.75
CA SER A 41 3.52 -6.60 -7.41
C SER A 41 2.52 -6.12 -6.35
N THR A 42 1.22 -6.30 -6.62
CA THR A 42 0.11 -5.77 -5.80
C THR A 42 -1.14 -6.64 -5.94
N THR A 43 -2.11 -6.49 -5.04
CA THR A 43 -3.43 -7.15 -5.11
C THR A 43 -4.42 -6.44 -6.04
N LYS A 44 -3.99 -5.38 -6.73
CA LYS A 44 -4.82 -4.62 -7.64
C LYS A 44 -4.71 -5.17 -9.07
N ASN A 45 -5.86 -5.47 -9.68
CA ASN A 45 -5.94 -6.04 -11.03
C ASN A 45 -5.85 -5.02 -12.18
N SER A 46 -5.81 -3.72 -11.89
CA SER A 46 -5.62 -2.66 -12.87
C SER A 46 -5.07 -1.40 -12.21
N LEU A 47 -4.26 -0.64 -12.94
CA LEU A 47 -3.67 0.64 -12.49
C LEU A 47 -4.15 1.84 -13.32
N SER A 48 -5.10 1.65 -14.25
CA SER A 48 -5.48 2.65 -15.26
C SER A 48 -5.87 4.02 -14.69
N ASP A 49 -6.56 4.01 -13.55
CA ASP A 49 -7.16 5.20 -12.92
C ASP A 49 -6.41 5.65 -11.67
N ASP A 50 -5.20 5.15 -11.48
CA ASP A 50 -4.41 5.34 -10.26
C ASP A 50 -3.11 6.08 -10.51
N ASN A 51 -2.56 6.57 -9.41
CA ASN A 51 -1.17 6.92 -9.28
C ASN A 51 -0.47 5.87 -8.42
N VAL A 52 0.79 5.61 -8.73
CA VAL A 52 1.68 4.73 -7.98
C VAL A 52 2.77 5.59 -7.37
N LEU A 53 2.80 5.73 -6.04
CA LEU A 53 3.91 6.30 -5.29
C LEU A 53 4.86 5.16 -4.91
N MET A 54 6.06 5.16 -5.46
CA MET A 54 7.09 4.15 -5.21
C MET A 54 8.21 4.77 -4.40
N CYS A 55 8.55 4.17 -3.28
CA CYS A 55 9.61 4.63 -2.39
C CYS A 55 10.60 3.50 -2.16
N PHE A 56 11.84 3.70 -2.60
CA PHE A 56 12.93 2.72 -2.43
C PHE A 56 13.74 2.99 -1.18
N ASP A 57 14.51 2.01 -0.70
CA ASP A 57 15.52 2.24 0.33
C ASP A 57 16.94 2.18 -0.27
N THR A 58 17.36 3.24 -0.96
CA THR A 58 18.73 3.42 -1.49
C THR A 58 19.80 3.87 -0.45
N PRO A 59 21.06 3.43 -0.53
CA PRO A 59 22.10 3.79 0.44
C PRO A 59 22.40 5.29 0.58
N ASP A 60 22.10 6.10 -0.45
CA ASP A 60 22.47 7.50 -0.58
C ASP A 60 21.44 8.49 0.02
N GLN A 61 20.31 8.01 0.56
CA GLN A 61 19.35 8.72 1.41
C GLN A 61 18.77 10.07 0.91
N LYS A 62 19.01 10.49 -0.35
CA LYS A 62 18.74 11.88 -0.78
C LYS A 62 17.36 12.19 -1.37
N ARG A 63 16.56 11.18 -1.77
CA ARG A 63 15.07 11.12 -1.83
C ARG A 63 14.63 10.12 -2.89
N LYS A 64 14.05 9.01 -2.41
CA LYS A 64 13.79 7.74 -3.12
C LYS A 64 12.38 7.54 -3.64
N CYS A 65 11.51 8.53 -3.43
CA CYS A 65 10.10 8.40 -3.76
C CYS A 65 9.81 9.04 -5.13
N SER A 66 9.16 8.29 -6.02
CA SER A 66 8.67 8.79 -7.31
C SER A 66 7.21 8.44 -7.47
N SER A 67 6.42 9.35 -8.04
CA SER A 67 5.02 9.07 -8.37
C SER A 67 4.85 9.00 -9.87
N LEU A 68 4.27 7.92 -10.34
CA LEU A 68 3.97 7.68 -11.75
C LEU A 68 2.48 7.39 -11.92
N PRO A 69 1.86 7.85 -13.03
CA PRO A 69 0.51 7.43 -13.38
C PRO A 69 0.52 5.93 -13.67
N GLY A 70 -0.46 5.21 -13.12
CA GLY A 70 -0.58 3.76 -13.26
C GLY A 70 -0.79 3.30 -14.71
N SER A 71 -1.32 4.16 -15.57
CA SER A 71 -1.43 3.92 -17.03
C SER A 71 -0.09 3.75 -17.76
N LYS A 72 1.05 4.07 -17.12
CA LYS A 72 2.38 3.78 -17.68
C LYS A 72 2.89 2.37 -17.38
N PHE A 73 2.19 1.64 -16.52
CA PHE A 73 2.53 0.27 -16.16
C PHE A 73 1.80 -0.71 -17.07
N VAL A 74 2.48 -1.77 -17.48
CA VAL A 74 1.92 -2.86 -18.28
C VAL A 74 1.90 -4.12 -17.44
N GLU A 75 0.75 -4.79 -17.37
CA GLU A 75 0.66 -6.08 -16.68
C GLU A 75 1.55 -7.12 -17.38
N VAL A 76 2.26 -7.89 -16.57
CA VAL A 76 3.18 -8.94 -17.01
C VAL A 76 2.83 -10.24 -16.27
N ILE A 77 3.56 -11.31 -16.56
CA ILE A 77 3.42 -12.58 -15.83
C ILE A 77 3.62 -12.32 -14.33
N THR A 78 2.71 -12.85 -13.54
CA THR A 78 2.73 -12.74 -12.07
C THR A 78 4.04 -13.25 -11.50
N ASN A 79 4.54 -12.55 -10.49
CA ASN A 79 5.67 -13.00 -9.69
C ASN A 79 5.19 -13.96 -8.60
N ASP A 80 5.37 -15.26 -8.83
CA ASP A 80 4.97 -16.33 -7.91
C ASP A 80 5.70 -16.29 -6.55
N SER A 81 6.79 -15.51 -6.44
CA SER A 81 7.48 -15.28 -5.16
C SER A 81 6.79 -14.23 -4.29
N VAL A 82 5.75 -13.54 -4.78
CA VAL A 82 5.01 -12.52 -4.04
C VAL A 82 3.64 -13.04 -3.62
N THR A 83 3.28 -12.85 -2.35
CA THR A 83 2.01 -13.29 -1.79
C THR A 83 1.33 -12.19 -0.98
N ASP A 84 -0.01 -12.17 -1.00
CA ASP A 84 -0.81 -11.39 -0.06
C ASP A 84 -1.00 -12.20 1.23
N VAL A 85 -0.23 -11.86 2.26
CA VAL A 85 -0.30 -12.51 3.58
C VAL A 85 -1.58 -12.13 4.32
N SER A 86 -2.20 -11.00 3.97
CA SER A 86 -3.33 -10.46 4.71
C SER A 86 -4.68 -11.03 4.32
N SER A 87 -4.95 -11.13 3.01
CA SER A 87 -6.29 -11.48 2.52
C SER A 87 -6.30 -12.56 1.44
N GLU A 88 -5.17 -13.23 1.19
CA GLU A 88 -5.03 -14.30 0.20
C GLU A 88 -5.52 -13.91 -1.20
N LYS A 89 -5.48 -12.61 -1.53
CA LYS A 89 -5.86 -12.14 -2.85
C LYS A 89 -4.79 -12.49 -3.87
N GLU A 90 -5.24 -12.66 -5.11
CA GLU A 90 -4.36 -12.81 -6.26
C GLU A 90 -3.41 -11.61 -6.38
N ILE A 91 -2.15 -11.92 -6.64
CA ILE A 91 -1.12 -10.92 -6.92
C ILE A 91 -1.04 -10.70 -8.43
N HIS A 92 -1.06 -9.44 -8.83
CA HIS A 92 -0.80 -8.98 -10.17
C HIS A 92 0.55 -8.28 -10.21
N THR A 93 1.32 -8.54 -11.27
CA THR A 93 2.62 -7.91 -11.48
C THR A 93 2.57 -6.99 -12.68
N PHE A 94 3.08 -5.78 -12.51
CA PHE A 94 3.14 -4.77 -13.55
C PHE A 94 4.57 -4.28 -13.75
N ARG A 95 4.90 -3.92 -14.97
CA ARG A 95 6.22 -3.42 -15.36
C ARG A 95 6.15 -2.00 -15.88
N TYR A 96 7.10 -1.17 -15.45
CA TYR A 96 7.37 0.14 -16.01
C TYR A 96 8.79 0.17 -16.59
N ILE A 97 8.92 0.48 -17.88
CA ILE A 97 10.22 0.57 -18.54
C ILE A 97 10.84 1.94 -18.21
N MET A 98 12.06 1.92 -17.65
CA MET A 98 12.77 3.15 -17.33
C MET A 98 13.53 3.68 -18.54
N ASN A 99 13.55 5.00 -18.71
CA ASN A 99 14.52 5.63 -19.60
C ASN A 99 15.89 5.55 -18.91
N LYS A 100 16.86 4.86 -19.52
CA LYS A 100 18.20 4.59 -18.96
C LYS A 100 18.74 5.76 -18.12
N SER A 101 18.89 5.53 -16.82
CA SER A 101 19.85 6.24 -15.99
C SER A 101 20.22 5.38 -14.79
N ASP A 102 21.51 5.10 -14.71
CA ASP A 102 22.30 4.55 -13.62
C ASP A 102 21.96 3.15 -13.09
N ASN A 103 22.99 2.29 -13.14
CA ASN A 103 23.05 0.98 -12.51
C ASN A 103 22.72 1.13 -11.01
N THR A 104 21.56 0.64 -10.61
CA THR A 104 21.21 0.51 -9.20
C THR A 104 21.18 -0.98 -8.90
N ASP A 105 21.80 -1.37 -7.79
CA ASP A 105 21.62 -2.72 -7.25
C ASP A 105 20.12 -2.94 -7.01
N ALA A 106 19.66 -4.19 -7.10
CA ALA A 106 18.24 -4.50 -6.90
C ALA A 106 17.80 -4.05 -5.50
N VAL A 107 17.04 -2.97 -5.44
CA VAL A 107 16.48 -2.41 -4.21
C VAL A 107 14.98 -2.68 -4.21
N TYR A 108 14.52 -3.32 -3.13
CA TYR A 108 13.11 -3.46 -2.85
C TYR A 108 12.57 -2.17 -2.20
N GLY A 109 11.33 -1.83 -2.53
CA GLY A 109 10.67 -0.63 -2.05
C GLY A 109 9.18 -0.84 -1.77
N ILE A 110 8.59 0.19 -1.17
CA ILE A 110 7.15 0.27 -0.90
C ILE A 110 6.49 0.96 -2.10
N ALA A 111 5.43 0.37 -2.63
CA ALA A 111 4.48 1.09 -3.48
C ALA A 111 3.18 1.35 -2.73
N VAL A 112 2.67 2.57 -2.88
CA VAL A 112 1.33 2.96 -2.47
C VAL A 112 0.55 3.38 -3.70
N ILE A 113 -0.60 2.73 -3.91
CA ILE A 113 -1.45 2.90 -5.09
C ILE A 113 -2.73 3.58 -4.62
N TYR A 114 -3.03 4.72 -5.22
CA TYR A 114 -4.16 5.56 -4.84
C TYR A 114 -4.84 6.12 -6.08
N SER A 115 -6.13 6.46 -5.98
CA SER A 115 -6.85 6.97 -7.13
C SER A 115 -6.24 8.29 -7.61
N SER A 116 -6.13 8.44 -8.93
CA SER A 116 -5.68 9.67 -9.59
C SER A 116 -6.48 10.93 -9.21
N LYS A 117 -7.69 10.76 -8.68
CA LYS A 117 -8.56 11.85 -8.21
C LYS A 117 -8.19 12.37 -6.82
N GLN A 118 -7.35 11.65 -6.09
CA GLN A 118 -6.99 11.97 -4.71
C GLN A 118 -5.70 12.79 -4.64
N LYS A 119 -5.59 13.62 -3.62
CA LYS A 119 -4.36 14.38 -3.36
C LYS A 119 -3.51 13.64 -2.35
N VAL A 120 -2.22 13.49 -2.66
CA VAL A 120 -1.23 12.85 -1.79
C VAL A 120 -0.10 13.81 -1.49
N ASP A 121 0.10 14.06 -0.20
CA ASP A 121 1.36 14.52 0.35
C ASP A 121 2.04 13.33 1.03
N TYR A 122 3.37 13.27 1.03
CA TYR A 122 4.08 12.18 1.69
C TYR A 122 5.29 12.67 2.47
N LYS A 123 5.60 11.97 3.55
CA LYS A 123 6.80 12.13 4.36
C LYS A 123 7.40 10.76 4.62
N MET A 124 8.55 10.49 4.04
CA MET A 124 9.32 9.30 4.36
C MET A 124 10.28 9.63 5.52
N THR A 125 10.25 8.82 6.58
CA THR A 125 11.28 8.88 7.61
C THR A 125 12.39 7.96 7.16
N LEU A 126 13.38 8.54 6.49
CA LEU A 126 14.63 7.85 6.21
C LEU A 126 15.45 7.84 7.50
N ASN A 127 16.12 6.71 7.77
CA ASN A 127 17.18 6.50 8.78
C ASN A 127 16.88 5.47 9.88
N THR A 128 15.84 4.65 9.71
CA THR A 128 15.68 3.42 10.49
C THR A 128 15.43 2.31 9.48
N TYR A 129 16.17 1.20 9.58
CA TYR A 129 15.72 -0.05 9.00
C TYR A 129 15.15 -0.84 10.19
N PRO A 130 13.85 -1.15 10.22
CA PRO A 130 12.88 -1.16 9.11
C PRO A 130 12.49 0.24 8.59
N SER A 131 12.34 0.37 7.27
CA SER A 131 12.03 1.64 6.60
C SER A 131 10.56 1.99 6.82
N GLU A 132 10.29 3.22 7.26
CA GLU A 132 8.93 3.71 7.53
C GLU A 132 8.52 4.82 6.54
N LEU A 133 7.38 4.63 5.90
CA LEU A 133 6.74 5.61 5.03
C LEU A 133 5.44 6.11 5.66
N SER A 134 5.35 7.42 5.92
CA SER A 134 4.07 8.07 6.22
C SER A 134 3.55 8.81 4.99
N ILE A 135 2.28 8.62 4.65
CA ILE A 135 1.59 9.45 3.65
C ILE A 135 0.41 10.17 4.28
N LEU A 136 0.03 11.29 3.70
CA LEU A 136 -1.19 12.04 3.96
C LEU A 136 -2.02 12.03 2.66
N LEU A 137 -3.09 11.23 2.66
CA LEU A 137 -3.99 11.07 1.51
C LEU A 137 -5.35 11.66 1.87
N ASP A 138 -5.77 12.73 1.19
CA ASP A 138 -7.01 13.47 1.49
C ASP A 138 -7.19 13.71 3.01
N ASP A 139 -6.16 14.28 3.65
CA ASP A 139 -6.07 14.56 5.10
C ASP A 139 -6.04 13.32 6.03
N LYS A 140 -5.99 12.10 5.48
CA LYS A 140 -5.82 10.86 6.26
C LYS A 140 -4.36 10.44 6.27
N LYS A 141 -3.78 10.41 7.47
CA LYS A 141 -2.43 9.88 7.68
C LYS A 141 -2.45 8.35 7.63
N MET A 142 -1.57 7.76 6.83
CA MET A 142 -1.32 6.32 6.79
C MET A 142 0.17 6.06 6.94
N ASN A 143 0.52 4.96 7.60
CA ASN A 143 1.91 4.50 7.72
C ASN A 143 2.07 3.13 7.04
N PHE A 144 3.24 2.92 6.47
CA PHE A 144 3.66 1.68 5.82
C PHE A 144 5.09 1.36 6.21
N ASN A 145 5.37 0.08 6.38
CA ASN A 145 6.67 -0.42 6.78
C ASN A 145 7.22 -1.33 5.69
N LEU A 146 8.53 -1.27 5.48
CA LEU A 146 9.31 -2.25 4.75
C LEU A 146 10.37 -2.84 5.68
N CYS A 147 10.40 -4.16 5.78
CA CYS A 147 11.34 -4.86 6.64
C CYS A 147 11.65 -6.25 6.08
N THR A 148 12.73 -6.87 6.56
CA THR A 148 13.10 -8.24 6.19
C THR A 148 12.76 -9.22 7.30
N SER A 149 12.22 -10.37 6.93
CA SER A 149 12.28 -11.60 7.71
C SER A 149 13.48 -12.43 7.26
N VAL A 150 13.68 -13.63 7.81
CA VAL A 150 14.84 -14.47 7.48
C VAL A 150 14.89 -14.80 5.99
N GLU A 151 13.76 -15.00 5.32
CA GLU A 151 13.71 -15.49 3.93
C GLU A 151 13.04 -14.51 2.96
N GLY A 152 12.71 -13.30 3.40
CA GLY A 152 11.88 -12.43 2.59
C GLY A 152 11.74 -10.99 3.05
N VAL A 153 10.99 -10.24 2.24
CA VAL A 153 10.68 -8.82 2.47
C VAL A 153 9.19 -8.68 2.71
N HIS A 154 8.82 -7.92 3.74
CA HIS A 154 7.44 -7.57 4.05
C HIS A 154 7.17 -6.11 3.75
N VAL A 155 6.04 -5.84 3.11
CA VAL A 155 5.45 -4.50 3.03
C VAL A 155 4.06 -4.55 3.62
N TYR A 156 3.79 -3.73 4.63
CA TYR A 156 2.51 -3.74 5.33
C TYR A 156 2.16 -2.38 5.92
N ALA A 157 0.87 -2.17 6.18
CA ALA A 157 0.37 -1.03 6.92
C ALA A 157 0.04 -1.47 8.36
N PRO A 158 0.77 -1.01 9.40
CA PRO A 158 0.53 -1.47 10.78
C PRO A 158 -0.93 -1.32 11.24
N GLN A 159 -1.57 -0.20 10.90
CA GLN A 159 -2.97 0.06 11.23
C GLN A 159 -4.00 -0.77 10.42
N TYR A 160 -3.56 -1.42 9.32
CA TYR A 160 -4.42 -2.19 8.41
C TYR A 160 -3.80 -3.54 8.05
N LYS A 161 -3.05 -4.15 8.97
CA LYS A 161 -2.25 -5.35 8.69
C LYS A 161 -3.08 -6.50 8.10
N ASN A 162 -4.32 -6.67 8.58
CA ASN A 162 -5.26 -7.71 8.12
C ASN A 162 -5.88 -7.44 6.74
N SER A 163 -5.53 -6.34 6.08
CA SER A 163 -5.99 -6.05 4.72
C SER A 163 -4.90 -5.48 3.81
N MET A 164 -3.69 -5.27 4.33
CA MET A 164 -2.55 -4.67 3.65
C MET A 164 -1.24 -5.27 4.18
N HIS A 165 -0.92 -6.49 3.73
CA HIS A 165 0.36 -7.14 3.99
C HIS A 165 0.80 -8.00 2.81
N ILE A 166 1.85 -7.57 2.12
CA ILE A 166 2.45 -8.30 1.01
C ILE A 166 3.82 -8.83 1.45
N TYR A 167 4.12 -10.05 1.06
CA TYR A 167 5.40 -10.71 1.30
C TYR A 167 6.06 -11.08 -0.03
N LEU A 168 7.37 -10.90 -0.12
CA LEU A 168 8.21 -11.38 -1.21
C LEU A 168 9.21 -12.40 -0.64
N SER A 169 9.17 -13.64 -1.13
CA SER A 169 10.21 -14.63 -0.87
C SER A 169 11.45 -14.34 -1.70
N LEU A 170 12.61 -14.28 -1.05
CA LEU A 170 13.90 -14.02 -1.71
C LEU A 170 14.58 -15.28 -2.23
N GLY A 171 14.24 -16.45 -1.67
CA GLY A 171 14.92 -17.73 -1.99
C GLY A 171 16.32 -17.87 -1.38
N TYR A 172 16.72 -16.95 -0.50
CA TYR A 172 17.96 -16.98 0.28
C TYR A 172 17.77 -16.26 1.61
N GLU A 173 18.67 -16.53 2.56
CA GLU A 173 18.61 -15.92 3.89
C GLU A 173 19.14 -14.49 3.92
N VAL A 174 18.43 -13.62 4.64
CA VAL A 174 18.84 -12.24 4.93
C VAL A 174 18.72 -11.93 6.42
N SER A 175 19.46 -10.92 6.89
CA SER A 175 19.33 -10.48 8.28
C SER A 175 17.92 -9.93 8.54
N PRO A 176 17.18 -10.45 9.53
CA PRO A 176 15.82 -10.00 9.82
C PRO A 176 15.83 -8.67 10.55
N THR A 177 14.86 -7.81 10.20
CA THR A 177 14.72 -6.45 10.72
C THR A 177 13.27 -6.10 11.05
N CYS A 178 12.33 -6.95 10.66
CA CYS A 178 10.94 -6.86 11.11
C CYS A 178 10.84 -7.01 12.64
N SER A 179 9.91 -6.29 13.26
CA SER A 179 9.50 -6.60 14.63
C SER A 179 8.74 -7.93 14.69
N ASN A 180 8.69 -8.55 15.87
CA ASN A 180 7.92 -9.79 16.07
C ASN A 180 6.43 -9.63 15.75
N ASP A 181 5.91 -8.40 15.82
CA ASP A 181 4.51 -8.09 15.53
C ASP A 181 4.15 -8.39 14.07
N VAL A 182 5.12 -8.52 13.16
CA VAL A 182 4.88 -8.91 11.76
C VAL A 182 4.36 -10.35 11.64
N TYR A 183 4.60 -11.21 12.64
CA TYR A 183 4.17 -12.61 12.64
C TYR A 183 2.91 -12.90 13.47
N GLN A 184 2.35 -11.90 14.14
CA GLN A 184 1.13 -12.00 14.96
C GLN A 184 -0.12 -11.59 14.19
#